data_AF-A0A845DVW6-F1
#
_entry.id   AF-A0A845DVW6-F1
#
_cell.length_a   1.000
_cell.length_b   1.000
_cell.length_c   1.000
_cell.angle_alpha   90.00
_cell.angle_beta   90.00
_cell.angle_gamma   90.00
#
_symmetry.space_group_name_H-M   'P 1'
#
loop_
_entity.id
_entity.type
_entity.pdbx_description
1 polymer ?
#
loop_
_entity_poly.entity_id
_entity_poly.type
_entity_poly.pdbx_seq_one_letter_code
_entity_poly.pdbx_strand_id
1 'polypeptide(L)'
;MSDMHLVLKFPNESLVVGGKSTDTIKEHKEKYEAKNRLIWGQGSQKQSSGLAKPNRDRIKDQVSKDINTYTFFLANNKGNRELFVGKMIGVYDIGEIPKGSPLVQYIPSYYASDVGTSDDINNLFVDVTTFFKIDSKYLDNITLESNGKKIMSIKNPSSIFKVNLDDELKKLLEELLANPDTNFQYQVEQEEVDEDVAVVDKPKGKPAKGSGRSSSTFKRDSKTSKTAIVTAKFKCELDGTHKDFISRVTGKNYVEAHHLIPMEYQEDFRNSIDVEANIVSLCVGCHKKLHHASSSYIKPIIEDLYDDRISRLNDCGIKITKVELMDFYI
;
A
#
# COMPACT_ATOMS: atom_id res chain seq x y z
N MET A 1 -15.97 -21.33 16.26
CA MET A 1 -16.46 -19.95 16.02
C MET A 1 -15.92 -19.53 14.67
N SER A 2 -16.71 -18.82 13.85
CA SER A 2 -16.20 -18.23 12.60
C SER A 2 -15.12 -17.19 12.92
N ASP A 3 -14.28 -16.86 11.95
CA ASP A 3 -13.32 -15.76 12.11
C ASP A 3 -14.07 -14.43 12.14
N MET A 4 -13.67 -13.53 13.05
CA MET A 4 -14.20 -12.17 13.13
C MET A 4 -13.17 -11.17 12.64
N HIS A 5 -13.64 -10.26 11.80
CA HIS A 5 -12.87 -9.14 11.27
C HIS A 5 -13.55 -7.82 11.68
N LEU A 6 -12.88 -6.70 11.44
CA LEU A 6 -13.40 -5.37 11.76
C LEU A 6 -13.50 -4.48 10.53
N VAL A 7 -14.52 -3.62 10.47
CA VAL A 7 -14.51 -2.42 9.64
C VAL A 7 -14.50 -1.20 10.56
N LEU A 8 -13.55 -0.31 10.34
CA LEU A 8 -13.46 1.00 10.97
C LEU A 8 -13.85 2.07 9.94
N LYS A 9 -14.92 2.81 10.19
CA LYS A 9 -15.38 3.93 9.38
C LYS A 9 -14.90 5.23 10.00
N PHE A 10 -14.24 6.06 9.19
CA PHE A 10 -13.72 7.35 9.64
C PHE A 10 -13.81 8.39 8.51
N PRO A 11 -13.95 9.68 8.86
CA PRO A 11 -13.78 10.76 7.90
C PRO A 11 -12.29 10.90 7.53
N ASN A 12 -11.99 11.14 6.24
CA ASN A 12 -10.65 11.61 5.87
C ASN A 12 -10.56 13.12 6.17
N GLU A 13 -10.01 13.46 7.33
CA GLU A 13 -9.96 14.84 7.81
C GLU A 13 -8.70 15.55 7.29
N SER A 14 -8.83 16.83 6.98
CA SER A 14 -7.67 17.67 6.68
C SER A 14 -6.95 18.00 7.98
N LEU A 15 -5.64 17.79 7.99
CA LEU A 15 -4.77 17.96 9.15
C LEU A 15 -3.64 18.94 8.83
N VAL A 16 -3.03 19.50 9.88
CA VAL A 16 -1.77 20.25 9.78
C VAL A 16 -0.77 19.60 10.71
N VAL A 17 0.27 18.97 10.15
CA VAL A 17 1.32 18.28 10.90
C VAL A 17 2.66 18.89 10.54
N GLY A 18 3.40 19.36 11.54
CA GLY A 18 4.71 20.02 11.33
C GLY A 18 4.63 21.22 10.39
N GLY A 19 3.51 21.95 10.39
CA GLY A 19 3.29 23.12 9.51
C GLY A 19 2.94 22.79 8.05
N LYS A 20 2.75 21.51 7.69
CA LYS A 20 2.33 21.08 6.35
C LYS A 20 0.89 20.60 6.36
N SER A 21 0.13 20.97 5.32
CA SER A 21 -1.21 20.43 5.07
C SER A 21 -1.12 18.96 4.64
N THR A 22 -1.92 18.12 5.27
CA THR A 22 -1.95 16.66 5.10
C THR A 22 -3.36 16.14 5.40
N ASP A 23 -3.58 14.83 5.38
CA ASP A 23 -4.85 14.22 5.77
C ASP A 23 -4.64 12.93 6.58
N THR A 24 -5.73 12.44 7.20
CA THR A 24 -5.70 11.24 8.05
C THR A 24 -5.09 10.04 7.33
N ILE A 25 -5.49 9.75 6.09
CA ILE A 25 -4.98 8.60 5.33
C ILE A 25 -3.48 8.75 5.07
N LYS A 26 -3.04 9.93 4.66
CA LYS A 26 -1.64 10.21 4.33
C LYS A 26 -0.74 10.02 5.56
N GLU A 27 -1.12 10.57 6.71
CA GLU A 27 -0.35 10.40 7.95
C GLU A 27 -0.23 8.93 8.38
N HIS A 28 -1.31 8.14 8.23
CA HIS A 28 -1.28 6.72 8.55
C HIS A 28 -0.46 5.91 7.53
N LYS A 29 -0.55 6.25 6.24
CA LYS A 29 0.27 5.65 5.18
C LYS A 29 1.75 5.91 5.44
N GLU A 30 2.15 7.16 5.69
CA GLU A 30 3.53 7.54 6.00
C GLU A 30 4.03 6.83 7.27
N LYS A 31 3.19 6.71 8.30
CA LYS A 31 3.52 5.97 9.52
C LYS A 31 3.78 4.49 9.24
N TYR A 32 2.89 3.84 8.49
CA TYR A 32 3.05 2.44 8.09
C TYR A 32 4.33 2.27 7.26
N GLU A 33 4.59 3.13 6.29
CA GLU A 33 5.76 3.05 5.41
C GLU A 33 7.08 3.20 6.17
N ALA A 34 7.12 4.10 7.16
CA ALA A 34 8.31 4.30 7.97
C ALA A 34 8.59 3.15 8.94
N LYS A 35 7.57 2.38 9.33
CA LYS A 35 7.67 1.41 10.43
C LYS A 35 7.36 -0.05 10.06
N ASN A 36 6.83 -0.31 8.87
CA ASN A 36 6.22 -1.58 8.44
C ASN A 36 5.18 -2.13 9.44
N ARG A 37 4.55 -1.22 10.19
CA ARG A 37 3.57 -1.50 11.22
C ARG A 37 2.82 -0.23 11.53
N LEU A 38 1.52 -0.35 11.76
CA LEU A 38 0.65 0.78 12.08
C LEU A 38 -0.26 0.39 13.23
N ILE A 39 -0.32 1.25 14.25
CA ILE A 39 -1.37 1.19 15.26
C ILE A 39 -2.35 2.32 14.97
N TRP A 40 -3.56 1.95 14.55
CA TRP A 40 -4.62 2.88 14.21
C TRP A 40 -5.60 3.00 15.38
N GLY A 41 -5.74 4.21 15.93
CA GLY A 41 -6.73 4.57 16.93
C GLY A 41 -8.07 4.98 16.30
N GLN A 42 -9.17 4.48 16.86
CA GLN A 42 -10.52 4.92 16.53
C GLN A 42 -11.05 5.80 17.66
N GLY A 43 -11.19 7.09 17.36
CA GLY A 43 -11.74 8.09 18.27
C GLY A 43 -13.24 7.93 18.51
N SER A 44 -13.69 8.23 19.72
CA SER A 44 -15.10 8.47 20.04
C SER A 44 -15.23 9.55 21.12
N GLN A 45 -16.24 10.41 21.00
CA GLN A 45 -16.59 11.35 22.08
C GLN A 45 -17.13 10.64 23.34
N LYS A 46 -17.46 9.34 23.23
CA LYS A 46 -17.89 8.53 24.37
C LYS A 46 -16.65 7.88 25.00
N GLN A 47 -16.43 8.15 26.29
CA GLN A 47 -15.41 7.48 27.12
C GLN A 47 -15.85 6.04 27.48
N SER A 48 -16.15 5.23 26.46
CA SER A 48 -16.58 3.84 26.60
C SER A 48 -15.84 2.98 25.58
N SER A 49 -15.52 1.75 25.96
CA SER A 49 -14.84 0.79 25.08
C SER A 49 -15.47 0.71 23.69
N GLY A 50 -14.65 0.81 22.66
CA GLY A 50 -15.09 0.75 21.26
C GLY A 50 -15.44 -0.67 20.81
N LEU A 51 -14.91 -1.69 21.48
CA LEU A 51 -15.19 -3.11 21.21
C LEU A 51 -15.21 -3.91 22.50
N ALA A 52 -16.34 -4.54 22.84
CA ALA A 52 -16.48 -5.28 24.09
C ALA A 52 -15.39 -6.34 24.31
N LYS A 53 -14.96 -6.52 25.57
CA LYS A 53 -13.85 -7.40 25.97
C LYS A 53 -13.90 -8.82 25.35
N PRO A 54 -15.04 -9.56 25.36
CA PRO A 54 -15.09 -10.90 24.76
C PRO A 54 -14.75 -10.90 23.26
N ASN A 55 -15.08 -9.84 22.53
CA ASN A 55 -14.75 -9.72 21.11
C ASN A 55 -13.25 -9.41 20.91
N ARG A 56 -12.65 -8.57 21.76
CA ARG A 56 -11.20 -8.32 21.73
C ARG A 56 -10.43 -9.60 22.08
N ASP A 57 -10.87 -10.34 23.08
CA ASP A 57 -10.25 -11.61 23.49
C ASP A 57 -10.32 -12.64 22.35
N ARG A 58 -11.43 -12.69 21.58
CA ARG A 58 -11.53 -13.53 20.38
C ARG A 58 -10.56 -13.12 19.27
N ILE A 59 -10.40 -11.83 19.00
CA ILE A 59 -9.38 -11.35 18.03
C ILE A 59 -7.98 -11.73 18.50
N LYS A 60 -7.66 -11.53 19.78
CA LYS A 60 -6.38 -11.91 20.37
C LYS A 60 -6.12 -13.43 20.23
N ASP A 61 -7.14 -14.26 20.45
CA ASP A 61 -7.06 -15.71 20.25
C ASP A 61 -6.82 -16.07 18.76
N GLN A 62 -7.57 -15.48 17.83
CA GLN A 62 -7.36 -15.68 16.38
C GLN A 62 -5.92 -15.35 15.97
N VAL A 63 -5.43 -14.16 16.37
CA VAL A 63 -4.05 -13.74 16.07
C VAL A 63 -3.02 -14.68 16.69
N SER A 64 -3.23 -15.15 17.93
CA SER A 64 -2.30 -16.08 18.60
C SER A 64 -2.21 -17.44 17.92
N LYS A 65 -3.23 -17.82 17.14
CA LYS A 65 -3.29 -19.05 16.34
C LYS A 65 -2.88 -18.85 14.88
N ASP A 66 -2.32 -17.69 14.55
CA ASP A 66 -1.94 -17.27 13.19
C ASP A 66 -3.11 -17.33 12.19
N ILE A 67 -4.35 -17.14 12.67
CA ILE A 67 -5.51 -17.01 11.81
C ILE A 67 -5.51 -15.60 11.21
N ASN A 68 -5.54 -15.52 9.88
CA ASN A 68 -5.62 -14.26 9.14
C ASN A 68 -6.82 -13.43 9.60
N THR A 69 -6.54 -12.42 10.42
CA THR A 69 -7.53 -11.51 11.00
C THR A 69 -7.31 -10.13 10.40
N TYR A 70 -8.38 -9.46 9.98
CA TYR A 70 -8.30 -8.25 9.18
C TYR A 70 -9.07 -7.11 9.82
N THR A 71 -8.54 -5.91 9.72
CA THR A 71 -9.30 -4.67 9.86
C THR A 71 -9.35 -3.95 8.52
N PHE A 72 -10.54 -3.52 8.14
CA PHE A 72 -10.79 -2.68 6.98
C PHE A 72 -10.99 -1.24 7.42
N PHE A 73 -10.27 -0.31 6.81
CA PHE A 73 -10.38 1.11 7.07
C PHE A 73 -11.19 1.73 5.93
N LEU A 74 -12.45 2.06 6.21
CA LEU A 74 -13.38 2.68 5.27
C LEU A 74 -13.34 4.20 5.45
N ALA A 75 -12.53 4.86 4.61
CA ALA A 75 -12.42 6.31 4.57
C ALA A 75 -13.53 6.91 3.70
N ASN A 76 -14.07 8.03 4.13
CA ASN A 76 -14.89 8.89 3.28
C ASN A 76 -14.11 10.16 2.92
N ASN A 77 -13.76 10.29 1.64
CA ASN A 77 -13.01 11.41 1.08
C ASN A 77 -13.92 12.20 0.14
N LYS A 78 -14.57 13.24 0.68
CA LYS A 78 -15.47 14.14 -0.08
C LYS A 78 -16.54 13.42 -0.92
N GLY A 79 -17.06 12.30 -0.42
CA GLY A 79 -18.09 11.48 -1.10
C GLY A 79 -17.55 10.23 -1.78
N ASN A 80 -16.24 10.14 -2.02
CA ASN A 80 -15.58 8.95 -2.53
C ASN A 80 -15.19 8.04 -1.36
N ARG A 81 -15.52 6.75 -1.47
CA ARG A 81 -15.18 5.74 -0.47
C ARG A 81 -13.87 5.09 -0.85
N GLU A 82 -12.94 5.03 0.09
CA GLU A 82 -11.69 4.32 -0.06
C GLU A 82 -11.62 3.22 0.99
N LEU A 83 -11.20 2.03 0.57
CA LEU A 83 -11.12 0.85 1.42
C LEU A 83 -9.67 0.42 1.54
N PHE A 84 -9.14 0.44 2.76
CA PHE A 84 -7.79 -0.06 3.06
C PHE A 84 -7.86 -1.29 3.94
N VAL A 85 -6.84 -2.14 3.86
CA VAL A 85 -6.78 -3.41 4.59
C VAL A 85 -5.53 -3.48 5.45
N GLY A 86 -5.71 -3.86 6.71
CA GLY A 86 -4.64 -4.22 7.62
C GLY A 86 -4.81 -5.62 8.20
N LYS A 87 -3.81 -6.49 8.01
CA LYS A 87 -3.68 -7.76 8.74
C LYS A 87 -3.34 -7.43 10.19
N MET A 88 -4.23 -7.81 11.10
CA MET A 88 -4.12 -7.54 12.52
C MET A 88 -3.09 -8.45 13.18
N ILE A 89 -2.28 -7.86 14.04
CA ILE A 89 -1.39 -8.54 15.01
C ILE A 89 -1.73 -8.17 16.45
N GLY A 90 -2.71 -7.30 16.66
CA GLY A 90 -3.13 -6.88 17.99
C GLY A 90 -4.37 -5.98 17.97
N VAL A 91 -4.99 -5.87 19.14
CA VAL A 91 -6.11 -4.98 19.40
C VAL A 91 -6.04 -4.52 20.87
N TYR A 92 -6.23 -3.22 21.11
CA TYR A 92 -6.15 -2.62 22.43
C TYR A 92 -7.39 -1.78 22.74
N ASP A 93 -7.83 -1.79 23.99
CA ASP A 93 -8.89 -0.92 24.50
C ASP A 93 -8.36 0.44 24.94
N ILE A 94 -9.28 1.32 25.35
CA ILE A 94 -8.96 2.54 26.08
C ILE A 94 -8.05 2.23 27.29
N GLY A 95 -6.92 2.93 27.39
CA GLY A 95 -5.95 2.78 28.48
C GLY A 95 -5.07 1.52 28.42
N GLU A 96 -5.28 0.59 27.48
CA GLU A 96 -4.42 -0.60 27.33
C GLU A 96 -3.04 -0.26 26.72
N ILE A 97 -2.89 0.91 26.08
CA ILE A 97 -1.60 1.48 25.67
C ILE A 97 -1.23 2.61 26.65
N PRO A 98 -0.35 2.38 27.65
CA PRO A 98 -0.01 3.39 28.64
C PRO A 98 0.91 4.48 28.06
N LYS A 99 0.90 5.66 28.69
CA LYS A 99 1.83 6.76 28.37
C LYS A 99 3.27 6.26 28.43
N GLY A 100 4.06 6.57 27.39
CA GLY A 100 5.45 6.14 27.28
C GLY A 100 5.65 4.71 26.78
N SER A 101 4.58 4.01 26.40
CA SER A 101 4.68 2.69 25.75
C SER A 101 5.54 2.74 24.50
N PRO A 102 6.41 1.74 24.24
CA PRO A 102 7.18 1.66 23.00
C PRO A 102 6.28 1.48 21.77
N LEU A 103 5.01 1.14 21.95
CA LEU A 103 4.02 1.02 20.86
C LEU A 103 3.68 2.37 20.22
N VAL A 104 3.84 3.48 20.96
CA VAL A 104 3.53 4.83 20.47
C VAL A 104 4.30 5.18 19.20
N GLN A 105 5.48 4.59 18.96
CA GLN A 105 6.24 4.82 17.73
C GLN A 105 5.51 4.38 16.45
N TYR A 106 4.56 3.44 16.56
CA TYR A 106 3.74 2.91 15.47
C TYR A 106 2.42 3.67 15.31
N ILE A 107 2.15 4.68 16.14
CA ILE A 107 0.96 5.52 16.09
C ILE A 107 1.28 6.81 15.29
N PRO A 108 0.39 7.30 14.41
CA PRO A 108 0.54 8.58 13.72
C PRO A 108 0.82 9.74 14.67
N SER A 109 1.72 10.62 14.24
CA SER A 109 2.29 11.63 15.12
C SER A 109 1.27 12.65 15.64
N TYR A 110 0.21 12.90 14.86
CA TYR A 110 -0.79 13.93 15.17
C TYR A 110 -1.68 13.63 16.38
N TYR A 111 -1.69 12.39 16.88
CA TYR A 111 -2.38 12.01 18.13
C TYR A 111 -1.56 11.10 19.06
N ALA A 112 -0.36 10.71 18.65
CA ALA A 112 0.49 9.80 19.43
C ALA A 112 0.84 10.32 20.83
N SER A 113 0.94 11.65 21.02
CA SER A 113 1.23 12.27 22.31
C SER A 113 0.14 12.09 23.36
N ASP A 114 -1.10 11.95 22.88
CA ASP A 114 -2.28 11.96 23.73
C ASP A 114 -2.55 10.55 24.26
N VAL A 115 -2.04 9.52 23.57
CA VAL A 115 -2.27 8.10 23.90
C VAL A 115 -1.78 7.76 25.30
N GLY A 116 -2.69 7.17 26.09
CA GLY A 116 -2.44 6.82 27.49
C GLY A 116 -2.42 8.01 28.45
N THR A 117 -2.86 9.19 28.00
CA THR A 117 -3.09 10.39 28.83
C THR A 117 -4.60 10.63 29.04
N SER A 118 -4.96 11.68 29.79
CA SER A 118 -6.36 12.11 29.93
C SER A 118 -6.96 12.65 28.62
N ASP A 119 -6.12 13.02 27.66
CA ASP A 119 -6.53 13.61 26.39
C ASP A 119 -6.75 12.55 25.30
N ASP A 120 -6.48 11.27 25.59
CA ASP A 120 -6.71 10.17 24.65
C ASP A 120 -8.21 9.95 24.41
N ILE A 121 -8.67 10.33 23.22
CA ILE A 121 -10.06 10.14 22.78
C ILE A 121 -10.30 8.78 22.09
N ASN A 122 -9.25 7.97 21.91
CA ASN A 122 -9.36 6.70 21.20
C ASN A 122 -9.92 5.63 22.12
N ASN A 123 -10.97 4.95 21.66
CA ASN A 123 -11.63 3.90 22.42
C ASN A 123 -11.40 2.49 21.87
N LEU A 124 -10.62 2.38 20.79
CA LEU A 124 -10.12 1.14 20.22
C LEU A 124 -8.84 1.44 19.45
N PHE A 125 -7.84 0.58 19.58
CA PHE A 125 -6.68 0.57 18.70
C PHE A 125 -6.57 -0.78 18.00
N VAL A 126 -6.29 -0.76 16.70
CA VAL A 126 -5.95 -1.96 15.93
C VAL A 126 -4.49 -1.88 15.50
N ASP A 127 -3.76 -2.97 15.67
CA ASP A 127 -2.33 -3.06 15.39
C ASP A 127 -2.15 -3.94 14.16
N VAL A 128 -1.62 -3.37 13.09
CA VAL A 128 -1.61 -4.03 11.77
C VAL A 128 -0.21 -4.04 11.16
N THR A 129 0.09 -5.11 10.43
CA THR A 129 1.36 -5.29 9.69
C THR A 129 1.21 -5.03 8.20
N THR A 130 0.00 -4.70 7.73
CA THR A 130 -0.24 -4.26 6.37
C THR A 130 -1.10 -3.00 6.35
N PHE A 131 -0.95 -2.21 5.31
CA PHE A 131 -1.84 -1.08 5.03
C PHE A 131 -1.79 -0.78 3.53
N PHE A 132 -2.72 -1.36 2.79
CA PHE A 132 -2.85 -1.17 1.34
C PHE A 132 -4.31 -0.96 0.94
N LYS A 133 -4.52 -0.20 -0.14
CA LYS A 133 -5.85 0.08 -0.68
C LYS A 133 -6.34 -1.12 -1.50
N ILE A 134 -7.63 -1.43 -1.40
CA ILE A 134 -8.32 -2.34 -2.30
C ILE A 134 -9.51 -1.64 -2.95
N ASP A 135 -9.94 -2.19 -4.08
CA ASP A 135 -11.11 -1.71 -4.82
C ASP A 135 -12.35 -1.68 -3.91
N SER A 136 -13.04 -0.54 -3.90
CA SER A 136 -14.24 -0.33 -3.06
C SER A 136 -15.39 -1.29 -3.40
N LYS A 137 -15.38 -1.95 -4.57
CA LYS A 137 -16.37 -3.00 -4.90
C LYS A 137 -16.38 -4.14 -3.88
N TYR A 138 -15.24 -4.43 -3.24
CA TYR A 138 -15.14 -5.50 -2.25
C TYR A 138 -15.92 -5.22 -0.95
N LEU A 139 -16.50 -4.02 -0.80
CA LEU A 139 -17.49 -3.75 0.25
C LEU A 139 -18.72 -4.67 0.14
N ASP A 140 -19.04 -5.18 -1.05
CA ASP A 140 -20.14 -6.13 -1.25
C ASP A 140 -19.84 -7.52 -0.68
N ASN A 141 -18.56 -7.85 -0.51
CA ASN A 141 -18.06 -9.10 0.06
C ASN A 141 -17.92 -9.04 1.60
N ILE A 142 -18.29 -7.92 2.22
CA ILE A 142 -18.22 -7.69 3.67
C ILE A 142 -19.62 -7.59 4.27
N THR A 143 -19.92 -8.49 5.20
CA THR A 143 -21.23 -8.56 5.87
C THR A 143 -21.11 -8.42 7.37
N LEU A 144 -22.12 -7.84 8.02
CA LEU A 144 -22.17 -7.77 9.48
C LEU A 144 -22.25 -9.16 10.09
N GLU A 145 -21.46 -9.37 11.14
CA GLU A 145 -21.51 -10.59 11.91
C GLU A 145 -22.88 -10.81 12.57
N SER A 146 -23.54 -9.74 13.01
CA SER A 146 -24.77 -9.83 13.80
C SER A 146 -25.99 -10.28 13.00
N ASN A 147 -26.05 -10.02 11.69
CA ASN A 147 -27.26 -10.25 10.89
C ASN A 147 -27.00 -10.54 9.40
N GLY A 148 -25.73 -10.65 8.97
CA GLY A 148 -25.36 -10.94 7.58
C GLY A 148 -25.65 -9.82 6.58
N LYS A 149 -26.14 -8.64 7.02
CA LYS A 149 -26.39 -7.52 6.10
C LYS A 149 -25.07 -6.94 5.59
N LYS A 150 -25.04 -6.58 4.31
CA LYS A 150 -23.92 -5.86 3.70
C LYS A 150 -23.64 -4.56 4.44
N ILE A 151 -22.36 -4.24 4.64
CA ILE A 151 -21.92 -3.03 5.37
C ILE A 151 -22.51 -1.75 4.76
N MET A 152 -22.65 -1.71 3.44
CA MET A 152 -23.13 -0.55 2.67
C MET A 152 -24.59 -0.19 2.92
N SER A 153 -25.39 -1.16 3.38
CA SER A 153 -26.81 -0.96 3.69
C SER A 153 -27.05 -0.25 5.04
N ILE A 154 -25.99 0.00 5.80
CA ILE A 154 -26.06 0.49 7.17
C ILE A 154 -26.06 2.01 7.20
N LYS A 155 -27.13 2.60 7.75
CA LYS A 155 -27.24 4.04 8.04
C LYS A 155 -26.74 4.43 9.45
N ASN A 156 -26.15 3.48 10.19
CA ASN A 156 -25.77 3.62 11.61
C ASN A 156 -24.60 4.62 11.80
N PRO A 157 -24.63 5.47 12.85
CA PRO A 157 -23.51 6.34 13.23
C PRO A 157 -22.28 5.61 13.80
N SER A 158 -22.36 4.30 14.05
CA SER A 158 -21.23 3.51 14.56
C SER A 158 -20.03 3.61 13.62
N SER A 159 -18.83 3.72 14.18
CA SER A 159 -17.57 3.72 13.45
C SER A 159 -16.88 2.35 13.47
N ILE A 160 -17.31 1.43 14.33
CA ILE A 160 -16.68 0.10 14.49
C ILE A 160 -17.73 -0.97 14.20
N PHE A 161 -17.43 -1.86 13.26
CA PHE A 161 -18.32 -2.96 12.86
C PHE A 161 -17.59 -4.29 12.91
N LYS A 162 -18.24 -5.31 13.47
CA LYS A 162 -17.80 -6.70 13.42
C LYS A 162 -18.33 -7.34 12.15
N VAL A 163 -17.46 -7.94 11.36
CA VAL A 163 -17.82 -8.40 10.02
C VAL A 163 -17.30 -9.80 9.72
N ASN A 164 -18.01 -10.47 8.81
CA ASN A 164 -17.57 -11.68 8.12
C ASN A 164 -17.14 -11.30 6.68
N LEU A 165 -16.24 -12.10 6.13
CA LEU A 165 -15.79 -12.01 4.74
C LEU A 165 -16.27 -13.25 4.00
N ASP A 166 -16.67 -13.09 2.74
CA ASP A 166 -16.86 -14.23 1.85
C ASP A 166 -15.53 -14.79 1.32
N ASP A 167 -15.62 -15.91 0.61
CA ASP A 167 -14.45 -16.65 0.14
C ASP A 167 -13.70 -15.93 -1.00
N GLU A 168 -14.38 -15.11 -1.80
CA GLU A 168 -13.75 -14.33 -2.87
C GLU A 168 -12.78 -13.32 -2.28
N LEU A 169 -13.24 -12.52 -1.32
CA LEU A 169 -12.38 -11.52 -0.68
C LEU A 169 -11.27 -12.17 0.15
N LYS A 170 -11.55 -13.27 0.87
CA LYS A 170 -10.51 -14.01 1.60
C LYS A 170 -9.39 -14.47 0.68
N LYS A 171 -9.74 -15.11 -0.45
CA LYS A 171 -8.76 -15.61 -1.42
C LYS A 171 -7.92 -14.49 -2.01
N LEU A 172 -8.54 -13.35 -2.35
CA LEU A 172 -7.80 -12.17 -2.81
C LEU A 172 -6.79 -11.71 -1.76
N LEU A 173 -7.21 -11.56 -0.50
CA LEU A 173 -6.33 -11.07 0.56
C LEU A 173 -5.17 -12.04 0.83
N GLU A 174 -5.43 -13.35 0.79
CA GLU A 174 -4.38 -14.37 0.91
C GLU A 174 -3.36 -14.26 -0.23
N GLU A 175 -3.81 -14.07 -1.47
CA GLU A 175 -2.92 -13.88 -2.62
C GLU A 175 -2.08 -12.61 -2.52
N LEU A 176 -2.70 -11.48 -2.17
CA LEU A 176 -2.00 -10.20 -1.98
C LEU A 176 -1.00 -10.21 -0.81
N LEU A 177 -1.24 -11.04 0.20
CA LEU A 177 -0.30 -11.22 1.30
C LEU A 177 0.83 -12.19 0.98
N ALA A 178 0.55 -13.24 0.19
CA ALA A 178 1.53 -14.26 -0.17
C ALA A 178 2.52 -13.79 -1.23
N ASN A 179 2.12 -12.89 -2.13
CA ASN A 179 2.95 -12.43 -3.24
C ASN A 179 3.10 -10.89 -3.27
N PRO A 180 4.26 -10.35 -2.81
CA PRO A 180 4.52 -8.91 -2.80
C PRO A 180 4.49 -8.24 -4.18
N ASP A 181 4.89 -8.94 -5.24
CA ASP A 181 4.88 -8.38 -6.60
C ASP A 181 3.46 -8.34 -7.17
N THR A 182 2.66 -9.39 -6.96
CA THR A 182 1.23 -9.36 -7.27
C THR A 182 0.52 -8.22 -6.54
N ASN A 183 0.82 -8.04 -5.25
CA ASN A 183 0.25 -6.94 -4.48
C ASN A 183 0.69 -5.57 -5.00
N PHE A 184 1.96 -5.43 -5.35
CA PHE A 184 2.45 -4.18 -5.93
C PHE A 184 1.78 -3.87 -7.27
N GLN A 185 1.72 -4.83 -8.18
CA GLN A 185 1.04 -4.66 -9.47
C GLN A 185 -0.45 -4.35 -9.29
N TYR A 186 -1.12 -5.02 -8.34
CA TYR A 186 -2.49 -4.69 -7.97
C TYR A 186 -2.63 -3.22 -7.54
N GLN A 187 -1.74 -2.74 -6.66
CA GLN A 187 -1.74 -1.34 -6.21
C GLN A 187 -1.54 -0.37 -7.38
N VAL A 188 -0.60 -0.65 -8.31
CA VAL A 188 -0.37 0.15 -9.52
C VAL A 188 -1.63 0.27 -10.37
N GLU A 189 -2.39 -0.82 -10.56
CA GLU A 189 -3.63 -0.77 -11.32
C GLU A 189 -4.69 0.13 -10.67
N GLN A 190 -4.75 0.17 -9.33
CA GLN A 190 -5.71 0.98 -8.56
C GLN A 190 -5.36 2.47 -8.50
N GLU A 191 -4.14 2.88 -8.88
CA GLU A 191 -3.75 4.29 -8.88
C GLU A 191 -4.49 5.07 -9.97
N GLU A 192 -5.00 6.24 -9.57
CA GLU A 192 -5.63 7.21 -10.45
C GLU A 192 -4.60 8.30 -10.81
N VAL A 193 -4.31 8.40 -12.11
CA VAL A 193 -3.35 9.36 -12.68
C VAL A 193 -3.96 9.91 -13.97
N ASP A 194 -3.90 11.22 -14.16
CA ASP A 194 -4.43 11.90 -15.35
C ASP A 194 -3.69 11.46 -16.62
N GLU A 195 -4.42 11.28 -17.73
CA GLU A 195 -3.83 10.82 -19.00
C GLU A 195 -2.84 11.82 -19.61
N ASP A 196 -2.96 13.11 -19.26
CA ASP A 196 -2.08 14.21 -19.69
C ASP A 196 -1.02 14.58 -18.65
N VAL A 197 -0.78 13.71 -17.66
CA VAL A 197 0.25 13.92 -16.63
C VAL A 197 1.62 14.23 -17.26
N ALA A 198 2.18 15.37 -16.90
CA ALA A 198 3.52 15.75 -17.31
C ALA A 198 4.55 15.17 -16.32
N VAL A 199 5.49 14.39 -16.84
CA VAL A 199 6.64 13.90 -16.07
C VAL A 199 7.75 14.93 -16.11
N VAL A 200 8.27 15.28 -14.94
CA VAL A 200 9.44 16.15 -14.79
C VAL A 200 10.55 15.34 -14.15
N ASP A 201 11.54 14.96 -14.96
CA ASP A 201 12.71 14.23 -14.49
C ASP A 201 13.58 15.17 -13.64
N LYS A 202 13.66 14.89 -12.35
CA LYS A 202 14.44 15.66 -11.37
C LYS A 202 14.80 14.79 -10.17
N PRO A 203 15.87 15.12 -9.43
CA PRO A 203 16.25 14.34 -8.26
C PRO A 203 15.13 14.26 -7.22
N LYS A 204 14.77 13.04 -6.81
CA LYS A 204 13.90 12.75 -5.67
C LYS A 204 14.73 12.23 -4.50
N GLY A 205 14.36 12.58 -3.27
CA GLY A 205 14.99 12.02 -2.07
C GLY A 205 14.68 10.53 -1.94
N LYS A 206 15.60 9.75 -1.34
CA LYS A 206 15.41 8.31 -1.15
C LYS A 206 14.08 8.01 -0.42
N PRO A 207 13.36 6.94 -0.82
CA PRO A 207 12.21 6.48 -0.06
C PRO A 207 12.66 5.97 1.32
N ALA A 208 11.72 5.95 2.27
CA ALA A 208 11.99 5.42 3.59
C ALA A 208 12.36 3.93 3.51
N LYS A 209 13.34 3.51 4.32
CA LYS A 209 13.58 2.08 4.55
C LYS A 209 12.49 1.54 5.45
N GLY A 210 11.88 0.43 5.04
CA GLY A 210 11.00 -0.32 5.93
C GLY A 210 11.78 -0.89 7.12
N SER A 211 11.39 -0.60 8.35
CA SER A 211 12.09 -1.08 9.56
C SER A 211 11.57 -2.46 10.03
N GLY A 212 11.61 -3.47 9.16
CA GLY A 212 11.14 -4.84 9.45
C GLY A 212 12.26 -5.89 9.45
N ARG A 213 12.07 -6.99 10.20
CA ARG A 213 13.05 -8.10 10.35
C ARG A 213 13.35 -8.87 9.05
N SER A 214 12.61 -8.64 7.95
CA SER A 214 12.70 -9.42 6.71
C SER A 214 12.61 -8.61 5.40
N SER A 215 12.76 -7.29 5.42
CA SER A 215 12.81 -6.53 4.16
C SER A 215 13.77 -5.34 4.26
N SER A 216 15.03 -5.57 3.91
CA SER A 216 16.01 -4.52 3.60
C SER A 216 15.69 -3.76 2.30
N THR A 217 14.48 -3.90 1.77
CA THR A 217 14.09 -3.37 0.47
C THR A 217 13.40 -2.02 0.64
N PHE A 218 13.79 -1.08 -0.21
CA PHE A 218 13.12 0.21 -0.33
C PHE A 218 11.71 0.03 -0.88
N LYS A 219 10.75 0.78 -0.34
CA LYS A 219 9.37 0.69 -0.80
C LYS A 219 9.23 1.37 -2.16
N ARG A 220 8.58 0.67 -3.09
CA ARG A 220 8.15 1.16 -4.40
C ARG A 220 6.90 2.03 -4.28
N ASP A 221 6.84 3.12 -5.02
CA ASP A 221 5.69 4.02 -5.15
C ASP A 221 4.84 3.60 -6.35
N SER A 222 3.66 3.04 -6.06
CA SER A 222 2.70 2.58 -7.06
C SER A 222 2.25 3.69 -8.01
N LYS A 223 2.18 4.94 -7.53
CA LYS A 223 1.76 6.09 -8.33
C LYS A 223 2.85 6.46 -9.34
N THR A 224 4.12 6.43 -8.94
CA THR A 224 5.27 6.63 -9.86
C THR A 224 5.25 5.59 -10.98
N SER A 225 5.03 4.30 -10.65
CA SER A 225 4.87 3.23 -11.64
C SER A 225 3.65 3.44 -12.54
N LYS A 226 2.51 3.82 -11.99
CA LYS A 226 1.30 4.12 -12.76
C LYS A 226 1.51 5.29 -13.71
N THR A 227 2.16 6.36 -13.25
CA THR A 227 2.50 7.52 -14.08
C THR A 227 3.35 7.11 -15.28
N ALA A 228 4.39 6.27 -15.08
CA ALA A 228 5.18 5.77 -16.19
C ALA A 228 4.34 4.96 -17.21
N ILE A 229 3.44 4.10 -16.75
CA ILE A 229 2.49 3.34 -17.60
C ILE A 229 1.56 4.28 -18.38
N VAL A 230 1.01 5.30 -17.73
CA VAL A 230 0.12 6.28 -18.37
C VAL A 230 0.87 7.10 -19.41
N THR A 231 2.08 7.57 -19.11
CA THR A 231 2.94 8.27 -20.08
C THR A 231 3.30 7.39 -21.29
N ALA A 232 3.51 6.08 -21.06
CA ALA A 232 3.68 5.09 -22.12
C ALA A 232 2.38 4.72 -22.85
N LYS A 233 1.25 5.34 -22.50
CA LYS A 233 -0.09 5.12 -23.08
C LYS A 233 -0.53 3.65 -22.99
N PHE A 234 -0.18 2.98 -21.88
CA PHE A 234 -0.47 1.56 -21.64
C PHE A 234 0.11 0.62 -22.72
N LYS A 235 1.22 1.01 -23.36
CA LYS A 235 1.93 0.20 -24.36
C LYS A 235 3.20 -0.41 -23.77
N CYS A 236 3.61 -1.54 -24.32
CA CYS A 236 4.94 -2.07 -24.08
C CYS A 236 5.96 -1.17 -24.77
N GLU A 237 7.00 -0.76 -24.04
CA GLU A 237 8.04 0.12 -24.58
C GLU A 237 9.11 -0.63 -25.39
N LEU A 238 9.17 -1.96 -25.30
CA LEU A 238 10.01 -2.77 -26.20
C LEU A 238 9.35 -2.99 -27.56
N ASP A 239 8.02 -3.07 -27.59
CA ASP A 239 7.24 -3.16 -28.83
C ASP A 239 5.81 -2.67 -28.57
N GLY A 240 5.49 -1.49 -29.10
CA GLY A 240 4.19 -0.85 -28.92
C GLY A 240 3.01 -1.59 -29.58
N THR A 241 3.27 -2.66 -30.35
CA THR A 241 2.25 -3.53 -30.94
C THR A 241 1.80 -4.66 -30.01
N HIS A 242 2.59 -4.99 -28.99
CA HIS A 242 2.24 -6.03 -28.01
C HIS A 242 0.95 -5.69 -27.26
N LYS A 243 0.01 -6.64 -27.27
CA LYS A 243 -1.26 -6.57 -26.55
C LYS A 243 -1.58 -7.92 -25.94
N ASP A 244 -1.64 -7.97 -24.62
CA ASP A 244 -2.01 -9.20 -23.91
C ASP A 244 -3.54 -9.28 -23.79
N PHE A 245 -4.13 -8.40 -22.97
CA PHE A 245 -5.58 -8.29 -22.76
C PHE A 245 -5.96 -6.90 -22.25
N ILE A 246 -7.26 -6.60 -22.19
CA ILE A 246 -7.76 -5.36 -21.59
C ILE A 246 -8.01 -5.57 -20.10
N SER A 247 -7.33 -4.77 -19.27
CA SER A 247 -7.55 -4.79 -17.82
C SER A 247 -8.99 -4.39 -17.49
N ARG A 248 -9.63 -5.17 -16.62
CA ARG A 248 -10.95 -4.81 -16.07
C ARG A 248 -10.88 -3.60 -15.14
N VAL A 249 -9.71 -3.33 -14.56
CA VAL A 249 -9.50 -2.22 -13.63
C VAL A 249 -9.30 -0.92 -14.42
N THR A 250 -8.37 -0.92 -15.38
CA THR A 250 -8.01 0.32 -16.10
C THR A 250 -8.82 0.53 -17.37
N GLY A 251 -9.42 -0.52 -17.93
CA GLY A 251 -10.09 -0.47 -19.24
C GLY A 251 -9.10 -0.31 -20.42
N LYS A 252 -7.80 -0.47 -20.19
CA LYS A 252 -6.72 -0.30 -21.17
C LYS A 252 -5.94 -1.60 -21.34
N ASN A 253 -4.99 -1.62 -22.28
CA ASN A 253 -4.07 -2.75 -22.46
C ASN A 253 -3.30 -3.02 -21.15
N TYR A 254 -3.24 -4.28 -20.74
CA TYR A 254 -2.54 -4.69 -19.54
C TYR A 254 -1.02 -4.67 -19.76
N VAL A 255 -0.32 -3.98 -18.87
CA VAL A 255 1.13 -3.86 -18.82
C VAL A 255 1.58 -3.79 -17.35
N GLU A 256 2.81 -4.20 -17.11
CA GLU A 256 3.46 -4.22 -15.80
C GLU A 256 4.58 -3.19 -15.80
N ALA A 257 4.73 -2.49 -14.67
CA ALA A 257 5.83 -1.55 -14.48
C ALA A 257 7.08 -2.31 -14.04
N HIS A 258 8.20 -2.06 -14.72
CA HIS A 258 9.48 -2.66 -14.41
C HIS A 258 10.55 -1.59 -14.16
N HIS A 259 11.19 -1.64 -13.00
CA HIS A 259 12.34 -0.78 -12.71
C HIS A 259 13.56 -1.28 -13.51
N LEU A 260 14.12 -0.42 -14.36
CA LEU A 260 15.32 -0.73 -15.18
C LEU A 260 16.57 -0.86 -14.30
N ILE A 261 16.77 0.01 -13.33
CA ILE A 261 17.69 -0.25 -12.23
C ILE A 261 16.86 -0.92 -11.13
N PRO A 262 17.10 -2.20 -10.80
CA PRO A 262 16.32 -2.89 -9.78
C PRO A 262 16.37 -2.18 -8.42
N MET A 263 15.23 -2.14 -7.72
CA MET A 263 15.09 -1.41 -6.45
C MET A 263 15.99 -1.92 -5.32
N GLU A 264 16.53 -3.12 -5.42
CA GLU A 264 17.50 -3.66 -4.47
C GLU A 264 18.82 -2.87 -4.46
N TYR A 265 19.19 -2.23 -5.57
CA TYR A 265 20.40 -1.40 -5.71
C TYR A 265 20.19 0.06 -5.29
N GLN A 266 19.03 0.43 -4.73
CA GLN A 266 18.75 1.81 -4.31
C GLN A 266 19.78 2.36 -3.31
N GLU A 267 20.51 1.51 -2.57
CA GLU A 267 21.59 2.00 -1.71
C GLU A 267 22.73 2.66 -2.47
N ASP A 268 23.05 2.14 -3.65
CA ASP A 268 24.23 2.53 -4.42
C ASP A 268 24.07 3.93 -5.04
N PHE A 269 22.86 4.47 -5.02
CA PHE A 269 22.53 5.79 -5.56
C PHE A 269 22.28 6.79 -4.46
N ARG A 270 22.69 8.05 -4.66
CA ARG A 270 22.40 9.14 -3.71
C ARG A 270 20.92 9.55 -3.72
N ASN A 271 20.31 9.57 -4.90
CA ASN A 271 18.91 9.96 -5.13
C ASN A 271 18.03 8.71 -5.24
N SER A 272 16.71 8.88 -5.15
CA SER A 272 15.77 7.79 -5.40
C SER A 272 15.92 7.27 -6.83
N ILE A 273 16.01 5.95 -6.99
CA ILE A 273 15.84 5.28 -8.28
C ILE A 273 14.38 4.90 -8.56
N ASP A 274 13.47 5.15 -7.61
CA ASP A 274 12.04 5.08 -7.82
C ASP A 274 11.52 6.38 -8.46
N VAL A 275 11.83 6.52 -9.75
CA VAL A 275 11.49 7.65 -10.61
C VAL A 275 10.96 7.13 -11.94
N GLU A 276 10.10 7.89 -12.59
CA GLU A 276 9.49 7.54 -13.88
C GLU A 276 10.54 7.31 -14.98
N ALA A 277 11.69 7.99 -14.89
CA ALA A 277 12.85 7.78 -15.78
C ALA A 277 13.44 6.37 -15.69
N ASN A 278 13.30 5.71 -14.54
CA ASN A 278 13.81 4.37 -14.27
C ASN A 278 12.75 3.28 -14.46
N ILE A 279 11.52 3.63 -14.84
CA ILE A 279 10.42 2.67 -14.98
C ILE A 279 10.10 2.48 -16.46
N VAL A 280 9.91 1.22 -16.84
CA VAL A 280 9.57 0.80 -18.20
C VAL A 280 8.23 0.07 -18.14
N SER A 281 7.31 0.46 -19.01
CA SER A 281 6.01 -0.19 -19.19
C SER A 281 6.17 -1.39 -20.13
N LEU A 282 5.89 -2.61 -19.65
CA LEU A 282 6.13 -3.85 -20.39
C LEU A 282 4.87 -4.72 -20.46
N CYS A 283 4.66 -5.44 -21.57
CA CYS A 283 3.70 -6.54 -21.56
C CYS A 283 4.22 -7.69 -20.68
N VAL A 284 3.33 -8.60 -20.27
CA VAL A 284 3.66 -9.71 -19.35
C VAL A 284 4.79 -10.58 -19.91
N GLY A 285 4.76 -10.83 -21.23
CA GLY A 285 5.79 -11.62 -21.91
C GLY A 285 7.18 -10.96 -21.89
N CYS A 286 7.24 -9.65 -22.15
CA CYS A 286 8.48 -8.88 -22.12
C CYS A 286 9.02 -8.72 -20.70
N HIS A 287 8.15 -8.47 -19.72
CA HIS A 287 8.55 -8.37 -18.32
C HIS A 287 9.15 -9.69 -17.82
N LYS A 288 8.47 -10.82 -18.05
CA LYS A 288 9.00 -12.15 -17.70
C LYS A 288 10.29 -12.51 -18.44
N LYS A 289 10.45 -12.05 -19.69
CA LYS A 289 11.68 -12.26 -20.45
C LYS A 289 12.89 -11.61 -19.75
N LEU A 290 12.74 -10.40 -19.20
CA LEU A 290 13.81 -9.73 -18.47
C LEU A 290 14.21 -10.44 -17.17
N HIS A 291 13.29 -11.16 -16.53
CA HIS A 291 13.57 -11.90 -15.28
C HIS A 291 14.05 -13.34 -15.48
N HIS A 292 13.71 -13.97 -16.61
CA HIS A 292 13.83 -15.44 -16.75
C HIS A 292 14.54 -15.92 -18.01
N ALA A 293 14.75 -15.06 -19.01
CA ALA A 293 15.48 -15.47 -20.21
C ALA A 293 16.98 -15.58 -19.92
N SER A 294 17.72 -16.28 -20.79
CA SER A 294 19.18 -16.29 -20.71
C SER A 294 19.75 -14.90 -21.02
N SER A 295 20.93 -14.61 -20.49
CA SER A 295 21.61 -13.33 -20.68
C SER A 295 21.80 -12.94 -22.16
N SER A 296 21.92 -13.91 -23.08
CA SER A 296 21.95 -13.66 -24.53
C SER A 296 20.70 -12.98 -25.09
N TYR A 297 19.53 -13.17 -24.49
CA TYR A 297 18.29 -12.48 -24.88
C TYR A 297 18.07 -11.18 -24.12
N ILE A 298 18.54 -11.10 -22.86
CA ILE A 298 18.38 -9.92 -22.00
C ILE A 298 19.31 -8.79 -22.43
N LYS A 299 20.57 -9.10 -22.75
CA LYS A 299 21.60 -8.12 -23.13
C LYS A 299 21.13 -7.08 -24.14
N PRO A 300 20.68 -7.46 -25.36
CA PRO A 300 20.27 -6.45 -26.34
C PRO A 300 19.12 -5.57 -25.83
N ILE A 301 18.19 -6.14 -25.06
CA ILE A 301 17.05 -5.40 -24.50
C ILE A 301 17.54 -4.35 -23.49
N ILE A 302 18.46 -4.72 -22.60
CA ILE A 302 18.99 -3.78 -21.58
C ILE A 302 19.86 -2.71 -22.22
N GLU A 303 20.60 -3.02 -23.29
CA GLU A 303 21.38 -2.03 -24.04
C GLU A 303 20.48 -0.98 -24.68
N ASP A 304 19.39 -1.39 -25.34
CA ASP A 304 18.40 -0.50 -25.94
C ASP A 304 17.71 0.37 -24.88
N LEU A 305 17.24 -0.25 -23.79
CA LEU A 305 16.60 0.48 -22.68
C LEU A 305 17.56 1.46 -21.99
N TYR A 306 18.84 1.13 -21.87
CA TYR A 306 19.84 2.05 -21.34
C TYR A 306 19.95 3.30 -22.22
N ASP A 307 20.10 3.11 -23.53
CA ASP A 307 20.27 4.22 -24.47
C ASP A 307 19.02 5.13 -24.48
N ASP A 308 17.83 4.55 -24.35
CA ASP A 308 16.56 5.28 -24.23
C ASP A 308 16.41 6.05 -22.91
N ARG A 309 17.00 5.57 -21.81
CA ARG A 309 16.75 6.11 -20.45
C ARG A 309 17.88 6.95 -19.87
N ILE A 310 19.11 6.81 -20.35
CA ILE A 310 20.29 7.39 -19.68
C ILE A 310 20.21 8.92 -19.52
N SER A 311 19.68 9.64 -20.51
CA SER A 311 19.50 11.10 -20.38
C SER A 311 18.52 11.46 -19.26
N ARG A 312 17.39 10.76 -19.18
CA ARG A 312 16.35 11.00 -18.16
C ARG A 312 16.84 10.63 -16.76
N LEU A 313 17.58 9.53 -16.63
CA LEU A 313 18.22 9.13 -15.39
C LEU A 313 19.23 10.19 -14.92
N ASN A 314 20.02 10.74 -15.85
CA ASN A 314 20.96 11.82 -15.57
C ASN A 314 20.29 13.08 -15.02
N ASP A 315 19.12 13.46 -15.57
CA ASP A 315 18.31 14.60 -15.10
C ASP A 315 17.73 14.34 -13.70
N CYS A 316 17.43 13.09 -13.37
CA CYS A 316 17.10 12.64 -12.01
C CYS A 316 18.33 12.57 -11.07
N GLY A 317 19.53 12.91 -11.54
CA GLY A 317 20.77 12.82 -10.77
C GLY A 317 21.17 11.38 -10.45
N ILE A 318 20.77 10.43 -11.29
CA ILE A 318 21.15 9.00 -11.23
C ILE A 318 22.23 8.80 -12.30
N LYS A 319 23.44 8.44 -11.86
CA LYS A 319 24.58 8.17 -12.75
C LYS A 319 24.86 6.68 -12.74
N ILE A 320 24.82 6.06 -13.92
CA ILE A 320 25.12 4.66 -14.13
C ILE A 320 25.68 4.49 -15.54
N THR A 321 26.63 3.60 -15.72
CA THR A 321 27.16 3.20 -17.03
C THR A 321 26.38 2.01 -17.58
N LYS A 322 26.45 1.80 -18.90
CA LYS A 322 25.82 0.65 -19.56
C LYS A 322 26.32 -0.69 -18.97
N VAL A 323 27.61 -0.76 -18.62
CA VAL A 323 28.23 -1.94 -18.01
C VAL A 323 27.68 -2.19 -16.61
N GLU A 324 27.65 -1.17 -15.74
CA GLU A 324 27.08 -1.31 -14.38
C GLU A 324 25.61 -1.72 -14.42
N LEU A 325 24.81 -1.16 -15.34
CA LEU A 325 23.41 -1.58 -15.49
C LEU A 325 23.32 -3.04 -15.91
N MET A 326 24.16 -3.47 -16.85
CA MET A 326 24.16 -4.84 -17.35
C MET A 326 24.50 -5.85 -16.26
N ASP A 327 25.42 -5.51 -15.35
CA ASP A 327 25.81 -6.36 -14.23
C ASP A 327 24.64 -6.63 -13.25
N PHE A 328 23.61 -5.80 -13.22
CA PHE A 328 22.39 -6.06 -12.43
C PHE A 328 21.48 -7.14 -13.01
N TYR A 329 21.72 -7.58 -14.25
CA TYR A 329 20.88 -8.53 -14.98
C TYR A 329 21.59 -9.86 -15.33
N ILE A 330 22.86 -10.04 -14.95
CA ILE A 330 23.70 -11.19 -15.36
C ILE A 330 23.95 -12.17 -14.22
#